data_AF-X0SVQ3-F1
#
_entry.id   AF-X0SVQ3-F1
#
_cell.length_a   1.000
_cell.length_b   1.000
_cell.length_c   1.000
_cell.angle_alpha   90.00
_cell.angle_beta   90.00
_cell.angle_gamma   90.00
#
_symmetry.space_group_name_H-M   'P 1'
#
loop_
_entity.id
_entity.type
_entity.pdbx_description
1 polymer ?
#
loop_
_entity_poly.entity_id
_entity_poly.type
_entity_poly.pdbx_seq_one_letter_code
_entity_poly.pdbx_strand_id
1 'polypeptide(L)'
;MKYLDLFAGIGGFALGAYRAGWRFDEHYFSEVDKYAIEVYRRRFPDAIPLGDIKEVDTTSLADTSGARKWKKLSGVQLQKPSVPIEDRVRLCDGANSSSEEWFVTGGFPCQDISVAGKGEGIGGRRSGLWFEM
;
A
#
# COMPACT_ATOMS: atom_id res chain seq x y z
N MET A 1 11.56 -5.32 -3.10
CA MET A 1 10.46 -5.45 -2.12
C MET A 1 9.24 -4.68 -2.60
N LYS A 2 8.10 -5.38 -2.72
CA LYS A 2 6.79 -4.78 -3.02
C LYS A 2 6.07 -4.46 -1.71
N TYR A 3 5.30 -3.39 -1.67
CA TYR A 3 4.55 -2.96 -0.49
C TYR A 3 3.07 -2.83 -0.78
N LEU A 4 2.23 -3.38 0.10
CA LEU A 4 0.78 -3.29 0.06
C LEU A 4 0.25 -2.74 1.40
N ASP A 5 -0.38 -1.56 1.37
CA ASP A 5 -1.03 -0.95 2.54
C ASP A 5 -2.57 -1.08 2.44
N LEU A 6 -3.17 -1.94 3.25
CA LEU A 6 -4.61 -2.20 3.28
C LEU A 6 -5.29 -1.33 4.34
N PHE A 7 -6.45 -0.76 4.00
CA PHE A 7 -7.12 0.26 4.83
C PHE A 7 -6.13 1.39 5.19
N ALA A 8 -5.47 1.90 4.15
CA ALA A 8 -4.23 2.65 4.27
C ALA A 8 -4.41 4.00 5.00
N GLY A 9 -5.63 4.51 5.06
CA GLY A 9 -5.96 5.81 5.61
C GLY A 9 -5.12 6.90 4.97
N ILE A 10 -4.42 7.67 5.81
CA ILE A 10 -3.51 8.73 5.36
C ILE A 10 -2.05 8.27 5.19
N GLY A 11 -1.78 6.96 5.26
CA GLY A 11 -0.46 6.36 5.05
C GLY A 11 0.46 6.42 6.26
N GLY A 12 -0.09 6.10 7.44
CA GLY A 12 0.67 6.02 8.69
C GLY A 12 1.74 4.92 8.67
N PHE A 13 1.38 3.72 8.20
CA PHE A 13 2.30 2.60 8.08
C PHE A 13 3.39 2.87 7.05
N ALA A 14 3.00 3.30 5.85
CA ALA A 14 3.93 3.71 4.80
C ALA A 14 4.95 4.72 5.33
N LEU A 15 4.49 5.79 5.99
CA LEU A 15 5.36 6.80 6.57
C LEU A 15 6.32 6.21 7.63
N GLY A 16 5.81 5.34 8.49
CA GLY A 16 6.62 4.63 9.48
C GLY A 16 7.74 3.83 8.84
N ALA A 17 7.43 3.04 7.81
CA ALA A 17 8.40 2.25 7.07
C ALA A 17 9.45 3.13 6.37
N TYR A 18 9.03 4.18 5.66
CA TYR A 18 9.96 5.12 5.03
C TYR A 18 10.89 5.80 6.05
N ARG A 19 10.38 6.14 7.24
CA ARG A 19 11.17 6.70 8.35
C ARG A 19 12.12 5.68 8.98
N ALA A 20 11.75 4.40 8.99
CA ALA A 20 12.62 3.30 9.40
C ALA A 20 13.71 2.96 8.37
N GLY A 21 13.78 3.69 7.24
CA GLY A 21 14.78 3.49 6.19
C GLY A 21 14.34 2.54 5.09
N TRP A 22 13.13 1.98 5.15
CA TRP A 22 12.66 1.01 4.17
C TRP A 22 12.33 1.70 2.84
N ARG A 23 12.60 1.02 1.74
CA ARG A 23 12.30 1.48 0.38
C ARG A 23 11.64 0.33 -0.38
N PHE A 24 10.68 0.69 -1.21
CA PHE A 24 9.85 -0.25 -1.94
C PHE A 24 10.01 0.01 -3.43
N ASP A 25 10.11 -1.06 -4.21
CA ASP A 25 10.17 -0.98 -5.67
C ASP A 25 8.78 -0.65 -6.24
N GLU A 26 7.74 -1.21 -5.62
CA GLU A 26 6.35 -0.97 -5.93
C GLU A 26 5.58 -0.73 -4.63
N HIS A 27 4.70 0.26 -4.62
CA HIS A 27 3.92 0.67 -3.45
C HIS A 27 2.46 0.77 -3.85
N TYR A 28 1.65 -0.14 -3.31
CA TYR A 28 0.22 -0.25 -3.53
C TYR A 28 -0.54 0.11 -2.26
N PHE A 29 -1.74 0.69 -2.40
CA PHE A 29 -2.60 0.96 -1.26
C PHE A 29 -4.10 0.79 -1.56
N SER A 30 -4.85 0.23 -0.62
CA SER A 30 -6.30 0.14 -0.65
C SER A 30 -6.90 1.12 0.36
N GLU A 31 -7.75 2.02 -0.13
CA GLU A 31 -8.48 3.00 0.68
C GLU A 31 -9.73 3.44 -0.09
N VAL A 32 -10.82 3.71 0.63
CA VAL A 32 -12.12 4.11 0.09
C VAL A 32 -12.48 5.56 0.44
N ASP A 33 -11.92 6.13 1.50
CA ASP A 33 -12.15 7.51 1.88
C ASP A 33 -11.41 8.48 0.93
N LYS A 34 -12.18 9.28 0.19
CA LYS A 34 -11.65 10.21 -0.83
C LYS A 34 -10.62 11.20 -0.28
N TYR A 35 -10.77 11.66 0.96
CA TYR A 35 -9.87 12.65 1.55
C TYR A 35 -8.58 11.98 2.02
N ALA A 36 -8.69 10.78 2.60
CA ALA A 36 -7.57 9.96 2.97
C ALA A 36 -6.70 9.63 1.74
N ILE A 37 -7.33 9.21 0.63
CA ILE A 37 -6.66 8.98 -0.67
C ILE A 37 -5.92 10.24 -1.15
N GLU A 38 -6.55 11.41 -1.08
CA GLU A 38 -5.91 12.65 -1.52
C GLU A 38 -4.67 13.00 -0.68
N VAL A 39 -4.77 12.86 0.66
CA VAL A 39 -3.63 13.04 1.56
C VAL A 39 -2.53 12.01 1.28
N TYR A 40 -2.91 10.75 1.08
CA TYR A 40 -1.99 9.65 0.77
C TYR A 40 -1.20 9.94 -0.49
N ARG A 41 -1.88 10.29 -1.60
CA ARG A 41 -1.27 10.59 -2.91
C ARG A 41 -0.39 11.83 -2.86
N ARG A 42 -0.72 12.85 -2.05
CA ARG A 42 0.16 14.01 -1.86
C ARG A 42 1.47 13.63 -1.15
N ARG A 43 1.42 12.62 -0.26
CA ARG A 43 2.58 12.16 0.51
C ARG A 43 3.43 11.13 -0.22
N PHE A 44 2.78 10.24 -0.95
CA PHE A 44 3.38 9.14 -1.71
C PHE A 44 2.87 9.19 -3.16
N PRO A 45 3.40 10.12 -3.98
CA PRO A 45 2.88 10.36 -5.34
C PRO A 45 3.03 9.16 -6.28
N ASP A 46 4.01 8.29 -5.99
CA ASP A 46 4.28 7.07 -6.76
C ASP A 46 3.44 5.87 -6.31
N ALA A 47 2.62 6.02 -5.25
CA ALA A 47 1.79 4.93 -4.75
C ALA A 47 0.57 4.68 -5.65
N ILE A 48 0.29 3.39 -5.90
CA ILE A 48 -0.74 2.92 -6.83
C ILE A 48 -2.03 2.62 -6.03
N PRO A 49 -3.13 3.36 -6.28
CA PRO A 49 -4.40 3.11 -5.60
C PRO A 49 -5.06 1.84 -6.14
N LEU A 50 -5.54 0.99 -5.23
CA LEU A 50 -6.26 -0.24 -5.54
C LEU A 50 -7.78 -0.11 -5.32
N GLY A 51 -8.22 0.90 -4.56
CA GLY A 51 -9.64 1.12 -4.25
C GLY A 51 -10.15 0.27 -3.09
N ASP A 52 -11.43 -0.13 -3.15
CA ASP A 52 -12.08 -0.97 -2.14
C ASP A 52 -11.40 -2.35 -2.10
N ILE A 53 -11.03 -2.81 -0.90
CA ILE A 53 -10.39 -4.10 -0.67
C ILE A 53 -11.17 -5.28 -1.28
N LYS A 54 -12.51 -5.19 -1.31
CA LYS A 54 -13.37 -6.24 -1.87
C LYS A 54 -13.25 -6.40 -3.38
N GLU A 55 -12.72 -5.39 -4.06
CA GLU A 55 -12.56 -5.35 -5.51
C GLU A 55 -11.10 -5.59 -5.92
N VAL A 56 -10.18 -5.77 -4.96
CA VAL A 56 -8.76 -5.96 -5.24
C VAL A 56 -8.50 -7.39 -5.74
N ASP A 57 -8.09 -7.50 -7.00
CA ASP A 57 -7.60 -8.76 -7.57
C ASP A 57 -6.10 -8.96 -7.28
N THR A 58 -5.80 -9.76 -6.28
CA THR A 58 -4.42 -10.07 -5.85
C THR A 58 -3.65 -10.91 -6.85
N THR A 59 -4.32 -11.64 -7.76
CA THR A 59 -3.64 -12.45 -8.77
C THR A 59 -2.88 -11.58 -9.77
N SER A 60 -3.44 -10.40 -10.09
CA SER A 60 -2.83 -9.43 -11.00
C SER A 60 -1.58 -8.73 -10.44
N LEU A 61 -1.41 -8.72 -9.11
CA LEU A 61 -0.29 -8.06 -8.41
C LEU A 61 0.97 -8.95 -8.34
N ALA A 62 0.79 -10.28 -8.38
CA ALA A 62 1.89 -11.25 -8.37
C ALA A 62 2.57 -11.41 -9.75
N ASP A 63 1.87 -11.06 -10.83
CA ASP A 63 2.33 -11.23 -12.21
C ASP A 63 3.27 -10.11 -12.72
N THR A 64 3.65 -9.14 -11.89
CA THR A 64 4.64 -8.11 -12.27
C THR A 64 6.10 -8.58 -12.26
N SER A 65 6.34 -9.90 -12.15
CA SER A 65 7.65 -10.53 -12.25
C SER A 65 8.22 -10.46 -13.67
N GLY A 66 8.71 -9.27 -14.03
CA GLY A 66 9.41 -8.99 -15.28
C GLY A 66 8.91 -7.70 -15.91
N ALA A 67 9.72 -6.65 -15.80
CA ALA A 67 9.60 -5.45 -16.62
C ALA A 67 9.28 -5.82 -18.08
N ARG A 68 8.03 -5.60 -18.56
CA ARG A 68 7.63 -5.50 -19.98
C ARG A 68 6.11 -5.37 -20.20
N LYS A 69 5.42 -4.42 -19.56
CA LYS A 69 4.18 -3.88 -20.14
C LYS A 69 3.77 -2.53 -19.56
N TRP A 70 4.52 -1.49 -19.92
CA TRP A 70 4.01 -0.13 -19.93
C TRP A 70 2.95 -0.02 -21.04
N LYS A 71 1.73 -0.51 -20.78
CA LYS A 71 0.60 -0.32 -21.68
C LYS A 71 -0.60 0.22 -20.91
N LYS A 72 -0.62 1.56 -20.84
CA LYS A 72 -1.79 2.43 -20.70
C LYS A 72 -2.91 1.89 -19.80
N LEU A 73 -2.78 2.10 -18.50
CA LEU A 73 -3.94 2.39 -17.66
C LEU A 73 -4.08 3.91 -17.61
N SER A 74 -5.00 4.40 -18.44
CA SER A 74 -5.66 5.73 -18.43
C SER A 74 -4.91 6.91 -17.78
N GLY A 75 -4.28 7.72 -18.63
CA GLY A 75 -4.40 9.19 -18.57
C GLY A 75 -3.62 9.98 -17.51
N VAL A 76 -2.86 9.36 -16.61
CA VAL A 76 -2.01 10.09 -15.65
C VAL A 76 -0.56 10.04 -16.13
N GLN A 77 -0.05 11.18 -16.58
CA GLN A 77 1.35 11.34 -16.96
C GLN A 77 2.18 11.43 -15.67
N LEU A 78 2.75 10.31 -15.24
CA LEU A 78 3.68 10.24 -14.12
C LEU A 78 4.89 11.13 -14.42
N GLN A 79 5.06 12.23 -13.66
CA GLN A 79 6.26 13.03 -13.72
C GLN A 79 7.41 12.26 -13.05
N LYS A 80 8.54 12.21 -13.74
CA LYS A 80 9.79 11.62 -13.23
C LYS A 80 10.12 12.22 -11.85
N PRO A 81 10.51 11.39 -10.85
CA PRO A 81 10.84 11.88 -9.51
C PRO A 81 11.87 13.01 -9.55
N SER A 82 11.61 14.08 -8.80
CA SER A 82 12.46 15.28 -8.73
C SER A 82 13.77 15.10 -7.95
N VAL A 83 14.02 13.90 -7.40
CA VAL A 83 15.18 13.63 -6.55
C VAL A 83 16.02 12.52 -7.19
N PRO A 84 17.29 12.81 -7.61
CA PRO A 84 18.20 11.82 -8.18
C PRO A 84 18.37 10.57 -7.32
N ILE A 85 18.59 9.44 -7.97
CA ILE A 85 18.61 8.11 -7.35
C ILE A 85 19.94 7.84 -6.63
N GLU A 86 21.01 8.53 -7.02
CA GLU A 86 22.38 8.26 -6.58
C GLU A 86 22.76 8.69 -5.15
N ASP A 87 21.95 9.50 -4.43
CA ASP A 87 22.31 10.03 -3.10
C ASP A 87 21.66 9.30 -1.90
N ARG A 88 21.03 8.15 -2.10
CA ARG A 88 20.33 7.42 -1.02
C ARG A 88 21.22 6.29 -0.50
N VAL A 89 21.89 6.59 0.62
CA VAL A 89 22.70 5.71 1.48
C VAL A 89 22.41 4.22 1.24
N ARG A 90 23.44 3.53 0.72
CA ARG A 90 23.54 2.06 0.72
C ARG A 90 23.50 1.55 2.15
N LEU A 91 22.62 0.60 2.43
CA LEU A 91 22.84 -0.55 3.32
C LEU A 91 21.62 -1.47 3.29
N CYS A 92 21.70 -2.47 2.42
CA CYS A 92 21.15 -3.81 2.64
C CYS A 92 22.08 -4.75 1.88
N ASP A 93 23.25 -5.04 2.48
CA ASP A 93 24.07 -6.18 2.09
C ASP A 93 23.34 -7.44 2.56
N GLY A 94 22.89 -8.27 1.63
CA GLY A 94 22.22 -9.52 1.97
C GLY A 94 21.61 -10.25 0.79
N ALA A 95 22.47 -11.00 0.09
CA ALA A 95 22.17 -12.23 -0.67
C ALA A 95 21.03 -12.23 -1.72
N ASN A 96 21.43 -12.56 -2.95
CA ASN A 96 20.59 -13.13 -4.01
C ASN A 96 19.52 -14.09 -3.45
N SER A 97 18.25 -13.67 -3.41
CA SER A 97 17.11 -14.58 -3.38
C SER A 97 16.07 -14.10 -4.39
N SER A 98 15.82 -14.95 -5.40
CA SER A 98 14.88 -14.75 -6.50
C SER A 98 13.40 -14.84 -6.09
N SER A 99 13.07 -14.47 -4.85
CA SER A 99 11.69 -14.42 -4.34
C SER A 99 11.23 -12.96 -4.28
N GLU A 100 10.08 -12.66 -4.88
CA GLU A 100 9.45 -11.35 -4.71
C GLU A 100 9.04 -11.18 -3.24
N GLU A 101 9.80 -10.39 -2.50
CA GLU A 101 9.51 -10.09 -1.09
C GLU A 101 8.41 -9.03 -0.99
N TRP A 102 7.32 -9.38 -0.30
CA TRP A 102 6.19 -8.50 -0.01
C TRP A 102 6.21 -8.06 1.43
N PHE A 103 6.03 -6.76 1.64
CA PHE A 103 5.65 -6.18 2.92
C PHE A 103 4.18 -5.80 2.85
N VAL A 104 3.38 -6.25 3.82
CA VAL A 104 1.94 -5.98 3.86
C VAL A 104 1.58 -5.37 5.21
N THR A 105 0.83 -4.26 5.19
CA THR A 105 0.27 -3.63 6.39
C THR A 105 -1.24 -3.51 6.26
N GLY A 106 -1.95 -3.50 7.39
CA GLY A 106 -3.41 -3.51 7.42
C GLY A 106 -3.98 -2.80 8.64
N GLY A 107 -4.68 -1.69 8.41
CA GLY A 107 -5.33 -0.87 9.45
C GLY A 107 -6.85 -1.03 9.49
N PHE A 108 -7.35 -2.27 9.53
CA PHE A 108 -8.78 -2.54 9.33
C PHE A 108 -9.71 -1.80 10.32
N PRO A 109 -10.97 -1.51 9.93
CA PRO A 109 -11.83 -0.61 10.69
C PRO A 109 -12.19 -1.15 12.08
N CYS A 110 -11.95 -0.37 13.14
CA CYS A 110 -12.13 -0.83 14.52
C CYS A 110 -13.50 -0.51 15.14
N GLN A 111 -14.44 0.09 14.40
CA GLN A 111 -15.65 0.70 14.98
C GLN A 111 -16.56 -0.30 15.70
N ASP A 112 -16.60 -1.55 15.24
CA ASP A 112 -17.48 -2.57 15.80
C ASP A 112 -16.83 -3.27 17.01
N ILE A 113 -15.48 -3.33 17.06
CA ILE A 113 -14.71 -3.94 18.15
C ILE A 113 -14.32 -2.97 19.26
N SER A 114 -14.35 -1.66 19.00
CA SER A 114 -13.89 -0.65 19.95
C SER A 114 -14.77 -0.58 21.20
N VAL A 115 -14.13 -0.52 22.37
CA VAL A 115 -14.78 -0.27 23.66
C VAL A 115 -15.47 1.09 23.72
N ALA A 116 -15.06 2.05 22.88
CA ALA A 116 -15.71 3.34 22.73
C ALA A 116 -16.90 3.32 21.74
N GLY A 117 -17.11 2.18 21.07
CA GLY A 117 -18.20 1.96 20.11
C GLY A 117 -19.34 1.15 20.71
N LYS A 118 -20.10 0.46 19.83
CA LYS A 118 -21.25 -0.36 20.23
C LYS A 118 -20.88 -1.78 20.66
N GLY A 119 -19.65 -2.22 20.43
CA GLY A 119 -19.20 -3.57 20.78
C GLY A 119 -19.89 -4.68 19.99
N GLU A 120 -20.21 -4.45 18.71
CA GLU A 120 -20.80 -5.48 17.82
C GLU A 120 -19.81 -6.63 17.51
N GLY A 121 -18.51 -6.41 17.74
CA GLY A 121 -17.46 -7.42 17.62
C GLY A 121 -16.93 -7.58 16.20
N ILE A 122 -16.09 -8.62 16.00
CA ILE A 122 -15.40 -8.84 14.71
C ILE A 122 -16.34 -9.30 13.59
N GLY A 123 -17.56 -9.76 13.93
CA GLY A 123 -18.61 -10.05 12.95
C GLY A 123 -19.39 -8.82 12.49
N GLY A 124 -19.07 -7.63 13.02
CA GLY A 124 -19.72 -6.37 12.64
C GLY A 124 -19.46 -5.98 11.18
N ARG A 125 -20.28 -5.07 10.64
CA ARG A 125 -20.26 -4.70 9.22
C ARG A 125 -18.93 -4.10 8.76
N ARG A 126 -18.26 -3.33 9.62
CA ARG A 126 -17.01 -2.61 9.31
C ARG A 126 -15.79 -3.40 9.79
N SER A 127 -15.78 -3.89 11.02
CA SER A 127 -14.67 -4.69 11.55
C SER A 127 -14.60 -6.09 10.93
N GLY A 128 -15.71 -6.60 10.40
CA GLY A 128 -15.73 -7.84 9.61
C GLY A 128 -14.94 -7.77 8.30
N LEU A 129 -14.56 -6.57 7.85
CA LEU A 129 -13.62 -6.42 6.74
C LEU A 129 -12.21 -6.96 7.05
N TRP A 130 -11.95 -7.34 8.31
CA TRP A 130 -10.77 -8.15 8.67
C TRP A 130 -10.59 -9.38 7.77
N PHE A 131 -11.69 -10.03 7.39
CA PHE A 131 -11.65 -11.27 6.59
C PHE A 131 -11.42 -11.04 5.09
N GLU A 132 -11.38 -9.78 4.63
CA GLU A 132 -11.04 -9.43 3.24
C GLU A 132 -9.52 -9.22 3.04
N MET A 133 -8.73 -9.18 4.14
CA MET A 133 -7.27 -9.15 4.10
C MET A 133 -6.69 -10.55 3.94
#